data_AF-A0A955U541-F1
#
_entry.id   AF-A0A955U541-F1
#
_cell.length_a   1.000
_cell.length_b   1.000
_cell.length_c   1.000
_cell.angle_alpha   90.00
_cell.angle_beta   90.00
_cell.angle_gamma   90.00
#
_symmetry.space_group_name_H-M   'P 1'
#
loop_
_entity.id
_entity.type
_entity.pdbx_description
1 polymer ?
#
loop_
_entity_poly.entity_id
_entity_poly.type
_entity_poly.pdbx_seq_one_letter_code
_entity_poly.pdbx_strand_id
1 'polypeptide(L)'
;MPVDPPVVPPERPDCSAVAVGDGVVACEVPDECRAEDLEARSACCACDPVYCRSTALPLGPDESPRREIPEPWAAATSESCSRCHQGAVFRPFDGRGIADPHRSDTAVACTTCHGGDGTAPDAADAHVPVPPELRGDDPGAVFGRRTLASVEGLAGWEEGGRSHTALDWVQFVNPGDLRVVGAGRGCGTSGCHDAADGHVAGVTSSPMATNAGIYRGLAYGTGLTTEGAHLHAEHGYRGIVTSGDDGLT
;
A
#
# COMPACT_ATOMS: atom_id res chain seq x y z
N MET A 1 30.88 50.47 -3.30
CA MET A 1 31.04 49.33 -2.38
C MET A 1 31.43 48.13 -3.24
N PRO A 2 32.55 47.45 -2.97
CA PRO A 2 32.90 46.23 -3.69
C PRO A 2 31.82 45.18 -3.44
N VAL A 3 31.38 44.53 -4.51
CA VAL A 3 30.43 43.40 -4.44
C VAL A 3 31.29 42.17 -4.18
N ASP A 4 31.01 41.43 -3.12
CA ASP A 4 31.71 40.17 -2.88
C ASP A 4 31.50 39.23 -4.07
N PRO A 5 32.53 38.47 -4.47
CA PRO A 5 32.38 37.50 -5.53
C PRO A 5 31.33 36.46 -5.14
N PRO A 6 30.55 35.95 -6.11
CA PRO A 6 29.57 34.91 -5.84
C PRO A 6 30.27 33.69 -5.22
N VAL A 7 29.72 33.22 -4.11
CA VAL A 7 30.16 31.96 -3.49
C VAL A 7 29.79 30.84 -4.46
N VAL A 8 30.79 30.21 -5.06
CA VAL A 8 30.60 28.99 -5.84
C VAL A 8 30.26 27.88 -4.84
N PRO A 9 29.07 27.25 -4.93
CA PRO A 9 28.77 26.13 -4.07
C PRO A 9 29.75 24.99 -4.35
N PRO A 10 30.16 24.22 -3.32
CA PRO A 10 31.01 23.06 -3.52
C PRO A 10 30.37 22.09 -4.53
N GLU A 11 31.20 21.45 -5.36
CA GLU A 11 30.75 20.37 -6.23
C GLU A 11 30.08 19.28 -5.40
N ARG A 12 28.90 18.84 -5.83
CA ARG A 12 28.20 17.74 -5.18
C ARG A 12 28.97 16.44 -5.42
N PRO A 13 29.09 15.56 -4.42
CA PRO A 13 29.64 14.22 -4.65
C PRO A 13 28.82 13.49 -5.71
N ASP A 14 29.51 12.72 -6.57
CA ASP A 14 28.85 11.80 -7.49
C ASP A 14 28.28 10.63 -6.69
N CYS A 15 26.97 10.65 -6.51
CA CYS A 15 26.23 9.66 -5.74
C CYS A 15 25.47 8.68 -6.64
N SER A 16 25.86 8.56 -7.91
CA SER A 16 25.27 7.55 -8.82
C SER A 16 25.54 6.11 -8.35
N ALA A 17 26.56 5.91 -7.52
CA ALA A 17 26.81 4.66 -6.82
C ALA A 17 27.48 4.87 -5.46
N VAL A 18 27.26 3.95 -4.52
CA VAL A 18 27.83 3.99 -3.17
C VAL A 18 28.44 2.65 -2.79
N ALA A 19 29.49 2.68 -1.96
CA ALA A 19 30.07 1.48 -1.40
C ALA A 19 29.17 0.92 -0.29
N VAL A 20 28.83 -0.36 -0.38
CA VAL A 20 27.98 -1.09 0.57
C VAL A 20 28.65 -2.43 0.83
N GLY A 21 29.09 -2.68 2.07
CA GLY A 21 29.99 -3.80 2.37
C GLY A 21 31.25 -3.78 1.49
N ASP A 22 31.54 -4.89 0.81
CA ASP A 22 32.66 -5.05 -0.12
C ASP A 22 32.32 -4.69 -1.58
N GLY A 23 31.09 -4.22 -1.84
CA GLY A 23 30.56 -3.94 -3.17
C GLY A 23 30.29 -2.47 -3.44
N VAL A 24 29.93 -2.17 -4.70
CA VAL A 24 29.44 -0.85 -5.14
C VAL A 24 28.05 -1.05 -5.73
N VAL A 25 27.06 -0.32 -5.19
CA VAL A 25 25.67 -0.40 -5.63
C VAL A 25 25.27 0.89 -6.35
N ALA A 26 24.70 0.75 -7.53
CA ALA A 26 24.16 1.88 -8.29
C ALA A 26 22.88 2.38 -7.62
N CYS A 27 22.79 3.68 -7.38
CA CYS A 27 21.64 4.31 -6.73
C CYS A 27 20.40 4.44 -7.64
N GLU A 28 20.50 3.98 -8.90
CA GLU A 28 19.45 4.03 -9.93
C GLU A 28 18.68 2.70 -10.11
N VAL A 29 18.93 1.64 -9.32
CA VAL A 29 18.37 0.28 -9.55
C VAL A 29 17.91 -0.39 -8.23
N PRO A 30 17.10 -1.47 -8.31
CA PRO A 30 15.65 -1.49 -8.18
C PRO A 30 15.16 -1.57 -6.72
N ASP A 31 13.96 -1.03 -6.50
CA ASP A 31 13.21 -1.05 -5.24
C ASP A 31 12.62 -2.45 -4.97
N GLU A 32 13.48 -3.47 -4.88
CA GLU A 32 13.11 -4.87 -4.61
C GLU A 32 13.01 -5.18 -3.12
N CYS A 33 13.39 -4.23 -2.27
CA CYS A 33 13.14 -4.30 -0.83
C CYS A 33 13.75 -5.51 -0.12
N ARG A 34 14.89 -5.99 -0.63
CA ARG A 34 15.75 -6.94 0.08
C ARG A 34 16.60 -6.22 1.12
N ALA A 35 17.19 -6.99 2.03
CA ALA A 35 18.08 -6.44 3.05
C ALA A 35 19.24 -5.65 2.43
N GLU A 36 19.82 -6.15 1.34
CA GLU A 36 20.91 -5.50 0.60
C GLU A 36 20.45 -4.20 -0.07
N ASP A 37 19.21 -4.17 -0.59
CA ASP A 37 18.62 -2.99 -1.21
C ASP A 37 18.37 -1.88 -0.17
N LEU A 38 17.97 -2.25 1.04
CA LEU A 38 17.75 -1.31 2.15
C LEU A 38 19.07 -0.68 2.63
N GLU A 39 20.14 -1.48 2.70
CA GLU A 39 21.47 -0.98 3.05
C GLU A 39 21.99 -0.04 1.96
N ALA A 40 21.86 -0.44 0.70
CA ALA A 40 22.22 0.38 -0.45
C ALA A 40 21.44 1.69 -0.51
N ARG A 41 20.13 1.64 -0.31
CA ARG A 41 19.26 2.81 -0.26
C ARG A 41 19.67 3.76 0.86
N SER A 42 19.99 3.23 2.04
CA SER A 42 20.47 4.03 3.18
C SER A 42 21.81 4.72 2.86
N ALA A 43 22.74 4.02 2.21
CA ALA A 43 24.02 4.58 1.78
C ALA A 43 23.85 5.65 0.67
N CYS A 44 23.00 5.39 -0.33
CA CYS A 44 22.66 6.34 -1.39
C CYS A 44 22.02 7.61 -0.82
N CYS A 45 21.12 7.43 0.15
CA CYS A 45 20.47 8.49 0.91
C CYS A 45 21.46 9.37 1.69
N ALA A 46 22.45 8.76 2.32
CA ALA A 46 23.50 9.49 3.02
C ALA A 46 24.41 10.29 2.07
N CYS A 47 24.58 9.81 0.83
CA CYS A 47 25.39 10.46 -0.19
C CYS A 47 24.68 11.67 -0.82
N ASP A 48 23.49 11.47 -1.40
CA ASP A 48 22.62 12.56 -1.86
C ASP A 48 21.16 12.28 -1.45
N PRO A 49 20.54 13.16 -0.65
CA PRO A 49 19.14 13.04 -0.28
C PRO A 49 18.18 12.93 -1.47
N VAL A 50 18.59 13.28 -2.69
CA VAL A 50 17.80 13.08 -3.92
C VAL A 50 17.42 11.61 -4.13
N TYR A 51 18.25 10.65 -3.70
CA TYR A 51 17.94 9.22 -3.79
C TYR A 51 16.94 8.75 -2.73
N CYS A 52 16.71 9.53 -1.67
CA CYS A 52 15.56 9.35 -0.78
C CYS A 52 14.30 10.06 -1.30
N ARG A 53 14.45 10.93 -2.30
CA ARG A 53 13.40 11.77 -2.85
C ARG A 53 12.86 11.10 -4.12
N SER A 54 11.84 10.25 -4.03
CA SER A 54 11.09 9.76 -5.20
C SER A 54 10.81 10.91 -6.19
N THR A 55 11.18 10.74 -7.45
CA THR A 55 11.04 11.71 -8.54
C THR A 55 9.58 11.92 -8.99
N ALA A 56 8.61 11.35 -8.27
CA ALA A 56 7.20 11.44 -8.59
C ALA A 56 6.57 12.68 -7.93
N LEU A 57 6.31 13.67 -8.79
CA LEU A 57 5.56 14.90 -8.61
C LEU A 57 6.34 16.09 -8.01
N PRO A 58 6.32 17.27 -8.67
CA PRO A 58 6.68 18.50 -8.00
C PRO A 58 5.80 18.63 -6.75
N LEU A 59 6.43 18.95 -5.62
CA LEU A 59 5.73 19.30 -4.40
C LEU A 59 4.65 20.32 -4.77
N GLY A 60 3.38 19.94 -4.57
CA GLY A 60 2.31 20.92 -4.64
C GLY A 60 2.62 22.05 -3.65
N PRO A 61 2.13 23.27 -3.88
CA PRO A 61 2.40 24.44 -3.02
C PRO A 61 1.89 24.28 -1.57
N ASP A 62 1.26 23.17 -1.23
CA ASP A 62 0.80 22.82 0.11
C ASP A 62 1.88 21.99 0.83
N GLU A 63 3.01 22.64 1.12
CA GLU A 63 3.88 22.23 2.22
C GLU A 63 3.18 22.64 3.54
N SER A 64 2.08 21.95 3.88
CA SER A 64 1.59 21.96 5.24
C SER A 64 2.78 21.60 6.15
N PRO A 65 3.14 22.44 7.14
CA PRO A 65 4.32 22.21 7.95
C PRO A 65 4.26 20.82 8.54
N ARG A 66 5.35 20.04 8.36
CA ARG A 66 5.50 18.70 8.92
C ARG A 66 5.09 18.74 10.38
N ARG A 67 3.93 18.17 10.67
CA ARG A 67 3.36 18.20 12.01
C ARG A 67 4.29 17.39 12.89
N GLU A 68 4.76 17.98 13.99
CA GLU A 68 5.51 17.22 14.99
C GLU A 68 4.67 16.01 15.40
N ILE A 69 5.24 14.81 15.26
CA ILE A 69 4.65 13.56 15.73
C ILE A 69 5.04 13.43 17.21
N PRO A 70 4.10 13.47 18.15
CA PRO A 70 4.34 13.16 19.56
C PRO A 70 5.17 11.88 19.76
N GLU A 71 6.15 11.96 20.67
CA GLU A 71 7.08 10.88 21.02
C GLU A 71 6.49 9.48 21.29
N PRO A 72 5.29 9.28 21.88
CA PRO A 72 4.75 7.92 22.04
C PRO A 72 4.36 7.23 20.71
N TRP A 73 4.24 7.98 19.61
CA TRP A 73 3.79 7.44 18.32
C TRP A 73 4.93 7.00 17.41
N ALA A 74 6.14 7.54 17.59
CA ALA A 74 7.33 7.14 16.85
C ALA A 74 7.71 5.67 17.08
N ALA A 75 7.40 5.11 18.26
CA ALA A 75 7.71 3.73 18.61
C ALA A 75 6.71 2.70 18.03
N ALA A 76 5.41 3.03 18.00
CA ALA A 76 4.34 2.07 17.64
C ALA A 76 4.17 1.83 16.13
N THR A 77 4.80 2.64 15.28
CA THR A 77 4.59 2.66 13.82
C THR A 77 5.84 2.25 13.03
N SER A 78 6.93 1.89 13.72
CA SER A 78 8.23 1.52 13.11
C SER A 78 8.34 0.05 12.70
N GLU A 79 7.28 -0.52 12.12
CA GLU A 79 7.37 -1.86 11.51
C GLU A 79 8.32 -1.84 10.32
N SER A 80 8.93 -2.98 10.02
CA SER A 80 9.87 -3.14 8.89
C SER A 80 9.26 -2.70 7.57
N CYS A 81 7.94 -2.81 7.41
CA CYS A 81 7.14 -2.31 6.30
C CYS A 81 7.49 -0.87 5.90
N SER A 82 7.70 0.02 6.88
CA SER A 82 7.98 1.45 6.67
C SER A 82 9.31 1.71 5.99
N ARG A 83 10.30 0.81 6.14
CA ARG A 83 11.63 0.93 5.50
C ARG A 83 11.51 0.98 3.98
N CYS A 84 10.59 0.18 3.47
CA CYS A 84 10.29 0.03 2.05
C CYS A 84 9.17 0.95 1.60
N HIS A 85 8.00 0.81 2.23
CA HIS A 85 6.79 1.45 1.79
C HIS A 85 6.71 2.93 2.11
N GLN A 86 7.54 3.44 3.02
CA GLN A 86 7.57 4.87 3.35
C GLN A 86 8.92 5.49 3.00
N GLY A 87 9.95 4.71 2.67
CA GLY A 87 11.32 5.21 2.48
C GLY A 87 11.87 5.90 3.73
N ALA A 88 11.28 5.61 4.88
CA ALA A 88 11.57 6.22 6.16
C ALA A 88 12.72 5.46 6.82
N VAL A 89 13.87 6.12 6.96
CA VAL A 89 15.01 5.55 7.71
C VAL A 89 14.91 5.89 9.21
N PHE A 90 14.24 7.00 9.55
CA PHE A 90 14.28 7.56 10.90
C PHE A 90 12.92 7.69 11.59
N ARG A 91 11.84 7.97 10.85
CA ARG A 91 10.48 8.06 11.39
C ARG A 91 9.46 7.59 10.36
N PRO A 92 8.45 6.81 10.75
CA PRO A 92 7.37 6.43 9.85
C PRO A 92 6.71 7.67 9.23
N PHE A 93 6.41 7.56 7.94
CA PHE A 93 5.78 8.57 7.07
C PHE A 93 6.62 9.83 6.77
N ASP A 94 7.88 9.89 7.21
CA ASP A 94 8.79 11.01 6.88
C ASP A 94 9.43 10.89 5.47
N GLY A 95 9.30 9.73 4.82
CA GLY A 95 9.85 9.49 3.49
C GLY A 95 8.81 9.56 2.37
N ARG A 96 9.23 9.24 1.13
CA ARG A 96 8.44 9.46 -0.10
C ARG A 96 7.58 8.28 -0.55
N GLY A 97 7.14 7.48 0.39
CA GLY A 97 6.27 6.34 0.11
C GLY A 97 4.80 6.60 0.41
N ILE A 98 4.11 5.59 0.91
CA ILE A 98 2.71 5.64 1.32
C ILE A 98 2.57 6.66 2.46
N ALA A 99 1.68 7.64 2.29
CA ALA A 99 1.33 8.59 3.35
C ALA A 99 0.51 7.90 4.44
N ASP A 100 0.53 8.44 5.67
CA ASP A 100 -0.29 7.90 6.76
C ASP A 100 -1.78 8.09 6.43
N PRO A 101 -2.55 7.01 6.21
CA PRO A 101 -3.98 7.14 5.95
C PRO A 101 -4.76 7.41 7.25
N HIS A 102 -4.11 7.30 8.41
CA HIS A 102 -4.74 7.47 9.70
C HIS A 102 -4.75 8.94 10.12
N ARG A 103 -5.64 9.27 11.05
CA ARG A 103 -5.60 10.56 11.72
C ARG A 103 -4.30 10.63 12.53
N SER A 104 -3.72 11.82 12.60
CA SER A 104 -2.45 12.05 13.29
C SER A 104 -2.44 11.66 14.77
N ASP A 105 -3.60 11.45 15.38
CA ASP A 105 -3.77 11.05 16.78
C ASP A 105 -3.91 9.52 16.98
N THR A 106 -3.84 8.72 15.91
CA THR A 106 -4.02 7.28 15.96
C THR A 106 -2.71 6.57 15.62
N ALA A 107 -2.11 5.90 16.61
CA ALA A 107 -0.92 5.07 16.39
C ALA A 107 -1.33 3.63 16.09
N VAL A 108 -1.25 3.23 14.82
CA VAL A 108 -1.64 1.90 14.35
C VAL A 108 -0.46 1.26 13.62
N ALA A 109 -0.10 0.04 14.01
CA ALA A 109 0.86 -0.77 13.28
C ALA A 109 0.30 -1.14 11.90
N CYS A 110 1.14 -1.20 10.86
CA CYS A 110 0.72 -1.53 9.51
C CYS A 110 0.04 -2.91 9.47
N THR A 111 0.57 -3.88 10.22
CA THR A 111 0.05 -5.25 10.30
C THR A 111 -1.28 -5.37 11.02
N THR A 112 -1.69 -4.39 11.84
CA THR A 112 -3.05 -4.35 12.40
C THR A 112 -4.09 -4.33 11.27
N CYS A 113 -3.83 -3.54 10.23
CA CYS A 113 -4.72 -3.41 9.09
C CYS A 113 -4.39 -4.43 8.00
N HIS A 114 -3.13 -4.55 7.61
CA HIS A 114 -2.72 -5.38 6.46
C HIS A 114 -2.35 -6.83 6.83
N GLY A 115 -2.24 -7.20 8.09
CA GLY A 115 -1.67 -8.51 8.46
C GLY A 115 -0.19 -8.61 8.06
N GLY A 116 0.29 -9.81 7.74
CA GLY A 116 1.70 -10.05 7.46
C GLY A 116 2.56 -10.07 8.73
N ASP A 117 3.86 -9.82 8.57
CA ASP A 117 4.84 -9.79 9.67
C ASP A 117 5.66 -8.50 9.65
N GLY A 118 5.28 -7.55 10.50
CA GLY A 118 5.95 -6.24 10.61
C GLY A 118 7.32 -6.29 11.27
N THR A 119 7.78 -7.47 11.68
CA THR A 119 9.12 -7.68 12.26
C THR A 119 10.09 -8.32 11.27
N ALA A 120 9.59 -8.90 10.18
CA ALA A 120 10.39 -9.55 9.16
C ALA A 120 11.29 -8.55 8.41
N PRO A 121 12.54 -8.91 8.07
CA PRO A 121 13.52 -7.96 7.56
C PRO A 121 13.31 -7.60 6.09
N ASP A 122 12.57 -8.42 5.33
CA ASP A 122 12.36 -8.28 3.90
C ASP A 122 10.91 -8.57 3.51
N ALA A 123 10.56 -8.21 2.27
CA ALA A 123 9.21 -8.37 1.74
C ALA A 123 8.76 -9.84 1.62
N ALA A 124 9.69 -10.80 1.40
CA ALA A 124 9.32 -12.20 1.22
C ALA A 124 8.78 -12.81 2.52
N ASP A 125 9.39 -12.45 3.65
CA ASP A 125 8.98 -12.90 4.99
C ASP A 125 7.88 -12.00 5.61
N ALA A 126 7.85 -10.71 5.25
CA ALA A 126 6.86 -9.75 5.77
C ALA A 126 5.49 -9.86 5.10
N HIS A 127 5.45 -10.10 3.79
CA HIS A 127 4.20 -10.11 3.03
C HIS A 127 3.40 -11.38 3.28
N VAL A 128 2.08 -11.28 3.16
CA VAL A 128 1.26 -12.47 2.95
C VAL A 128 1.48 -12.92 1.49
N PRO A 129 1.95 -14.14 1.26
CA PRO A 129 2.24 -14.59 -0.09
C PRO A 129 0.98 -14.66 -0.95
N VAL A 130 1.17 -14.55 -2.26
CA VAL A 130 0.08 -14.70 -3.22
C VAL A 130 -0.41 -16.16 -3.20
N PRO A 131 -1.74 -16.41 -3.13
CA PRO A 131 -2.28 -17.76 -3.22
C PRO A 131 -1.74 -18.51 -4.45
N PRO A 132 -1.40 -19.81 -4.36
CA PRO A 132 -0.82 -20.56 -5.47
C PRO A 132 -1.58 -20.45 -6.79
N GLU A 133 -2.91 -20.49 -6.73
CA GLU A 133 -3.82 -20.39 -7.88
C GLU A 133 -3.82 -19.00 -8.53
N LEU A 134 -3.36 -17.99 -7.79
CA LEU A 134 -3.24 -16.63 -8.27
C LEU A 134 -1.80 -16.29 -8.65
N ARG A 135 -0.88 -17.25 -8.76
CA ARG A 135 0.51 -17.00 -9.22
C ARG A 135 0.60 -17.07 -10.74
N GLY A 136 1.56 -16.36 -11.31
CA GLY A 136 1.84 -16.39 -12.76
C GLY A 136 0.99 -15.43 -13.60
N ASP A 137 1.11 -15.55 -14.91
CA ASP A 137 0.59 -14.57 -15.88
C ASP A 137 -0.59 -15.08 -16.71
N ASP A 138 -1.19 -16.23 -16.34
CA ASP A 138 -2.41 -16.65 -17.03
C ASP A 138 -3.53 -15.63 -16.76
N PRO A 139 -4.46 -15.43 -17.72
CA PRO A 139 -5.49 -14.40 -17.59
C PRO A 139 -6.37 -14.56 -16.34
N GLY A 140 -6.60 -15.78 -15.87
CA GLY A 140 -7.42 -16.06 -14.69
C GLY A 140 -6.72 -15.61 -13.41
N ALA A 141 -5.45 -15.98 -13.22
CA ALA A 141 -4.65 -15.53 -12.09
C ALA A 141 -4.48 -14.01 -12.07
N VAL A 142 -4.21 -13.38 -13.22
CA VAL A 142 -4.09 -11.92 -13.34
C VAL A 142 -5.42 -11.23 -13.01
N PHE A 143 -6.53 -11.76 -13.52
CA PHE A 143 -7.87 -11.24 -13.22
C PHE A 143 -8.17 -11.36 -11.72
N GLY A 144 -7.96 -12.53 -11.12
CA GLY A 144 -8.17 -12.76 -9.69
C GLY A 144 -7.32 -11.84 -8.81
N ARG A 145 -6.03 -11.66 -9.14
CA ARG A 145 -5.14 -10.72 -8.41
C ARG A 145 -5.60 -9.27 -8.48
N ARG A 146 -6.04 -8.81 -9.65
CA ARG A 146 -6.42 -7.40 -9.86
C ARG A 146 -7.81 -7.06 -9.34
N THR A 147 -8.71 -8.03 -9.35
CA THR A 147 -10.13 -7.81 -9.03
C THR A 147 -10.51 -8.32 -7.65
N LEU A 148 -9.70 -9.21 -7.07
CA LEU A 148 -10.00 -9.96 -5.84
C LEU A 148 -11.32 -10.75 -5.93
N ALA A 149 -11.79 -11.01 -7.16
CA ALA A 149 -12.98 -11.80 -7.42
C ALA A 149 -12.67 -13.30 -7.23
N SER A 150 -13.63 -14.03 -6.69
CA SER A 150 -13.56 -15.49 -6.49
C SER A 150 -12.46 -15.98 -5.54
N VAL A 151 -11.75 -15.06 -4.87
CA VAL A 151 -10.68 -15.43 -3.95
C VAL A 151 -11.20 -16.11 -2.69
N GLU A 152 -12.47 -15.88 -2.33
CA GLU A 152 -13.17 -16.59 -1.25
C GLU A 152 -13.28 -18.11 -1.48
N GLY A 153 -13.14 -18.57 -2.72
CA GLY A 153 -13.17 -19.99 -3.07
C GLY A 153 -11.80 -20.68 -3.00
N LEU A 154 -10.72 -19.95 -2.74
CA LEU A 154 -9.38 -20.52 -2.70
C LEU A 154 -9.18 -21.36 -1.45
N ALA A 155 -8.47 -22.48 -1.60
CA ALA A 155 -8.05 -23.29 -0.47
C ALA A 155 -7.01 -22.53 0.38
N GLY A 156 -6.92 -22.89 1.67
CA GLY A 156 -5.77 -22.47 2.47
C GLY A 156 -4.48 -23.10 1.92
N TRP A 157 -3.36 -22.42 2.13
CA TRP A 157 -2.04 -22.90 1.69
C TRP A 157 -0.98 -22.68 2.77
N GLU A 158 0.14 -23.40 2.65
CA GLU A 158 1.29 -23.29 3.53
C GLU A 158 2.46 -22.69 2.76
N GLU A 159 3.15 -21.71 3.34
CA GLU A 159 4.40 -21.18 2.78
C GLU A 159 5.28 -20.63 3.89
N GLY A 160 6.60 -20.84 3.79
CA GLY A 160 7.52 -20.43 4.87
C GLY A 160 7.22 -21.06 6.24
N GLY A 161 6.53 -22.21 6.28
CA GLY A 161 6.09 -22.86 7.53
C GLY A 161 4.92 -22.17 8.23
N ARG A 162 4.19 -21.29 7.53
CA ARG A 162 3.00 -20.60 8.01
C ARG A 162 1.78 -20.99 7.18
N SER A 163 0.65 -21.21 7.87
CA SER A 163 -0.66 -21.39 7.25
C SER A 163 -1.23 -20.05 6.83
N HIS A 164 -1.80 -20.00 5.63
CA HIS A 164 -2.47 -18.82 5.08
C HIS A 164 -3.85 -19.18 4.55
N THR A 165 -4.76 -18.22 4.65
CA THR A 165 -6.11 -18.28 4.09
C THR A 165 -6.29 -17.21 3.02
N ALA A 166 -7.29 -17.38 2.16
CA ALA A 166 -7.67 -16.35 1.20
C ALA A 166 -7.95 -15.00 1.89
N LEU A 167 -8.56 -15.02 3.07
CA LEU A 167 -8.89 -13.80 3.82
C LEU A 167 -7.63 -13.08 4.33
N ASP A 168 -6.56 -13.82 4.67
CA ASP A 168 -5.28 -13.20 5.06
C ASP A 168 -4.67 -12.42 3.89
N TRP A 169 -4.70 -13.00 2.69
CA TRP A 169 -4.18 -12.33 1.51
C TRP A 169 -5.06 -11.15 1.08
N VAL A 170 -6.40 -11.28 1.15
CA VAL A 170 -7.31 -10.16 0.88
C VAL A 170 -7.10 -9.03 1.88
N GLN A 171 -6.94 -9.32 3.18
CA GLN A 171 -6.60 -8.31 4.18
C GLN A 171 -5.30 -7.59 3.82
N PHE A 172 -4.28 -8.34 3.39
CA PHE A 172 -2.99 -7.79 3.02
C PHE A 172 -3.05 -6.80 1.87
N VAL A 173 -3.74 -7.14 0.79
CA VAL A 173 -3.81 -6.27 -0.41
C VAL A 173 -4.93 -5.22 -0.32
N ASN A 174 -5.98 -5.47 0.47
CA ASN A 174 -7.14 -4.59 0.61
C ASN A 174 -7.75 -4.71 2.03
N PRO A 175 -7.18 -4.04 3.05
CA PRO A 175 -7.64 -4.14 4.44
C PRO A 175 -9.03 -3.54 4.67
N GLY A 176 -9.56 -2.78 3.71
CA GLY A 176 -10.91 -2.23 3.71
C GLY A 176 -11.96 -3.11 3.02
N ASP A 177 -11.56 -4.25 2.44
CA ASP A 177 -12.50 -5.17 1.79
C ASP A 177 -13.62 -5.59 2.77
N LEU A 178 -14.87 -5.56 2.32
CA LEU A 178 -16.03 -5.86 3.17
C LEU A 178 -15.99 -7.26 3.77
N ARG A 179 -15.30 -8.22 3.13
CA ARG A 179 -15.10 -9.57 3.68
C ARG A 179 -14.16 -9.53 4.90
N VAL A 180 -13.10 -8.73 4.81
CA VAL A 180 -12.10 -8.53 5.89
C VAL A 180 -12.73 -7.77 7.05
N VAL A 181 -13.41 -6.66 6.73
CA VAL A 181 -14.09 -5.82 7.71
C VAL A 181 -15.22 -6.59 8.39
N GLY A 182 -16.02 -7.34 7.64
CA GLY A 182 -17.12 -8.16 8.19
C GLY A 182 -16.63 -9.25 9.13
N ALA A 183 -15.36 -9.64 9.03
CA ALA A 183 -14.69 -10.56 9.96
C ALA A 183 -14.05 -9.84 11.17
N GLY A 184 -14.24 -8.52 11.32
CA GLY A 184 -13.63 -7.72 12.39
C GLY A 184 -12.11 -7.54 12.24
N ARG A 185 -11.59 -7.65 11.01
CA ARG A 185 -10.17 -7.52 10.67
C ARG A 185 -9.93 -6.24 9.86
N GLY A 186 -8.65 -5.89 9.66
CA GLY A 186 -8.28 -4.78 8.80
C GLY A 186 -8.79 -3.44 9.32
N CYS A 187 -9.38 -2.63 8.44
CA CYS A 187 -10.02 -1.38 8.81
C CYS A 187 -11.22 -1.59 9.76
N GLY A 188 -11.82 -2.79 9.75
CA GLY A 188 -12.94 -3.19 10.61
C GLY A 188 -12.56 -3.58 12.03
N THR A 189 -11.27 -3.48 12.40
CA THR A 189 -10.81 -3.77 13.75
C THR A 189 -11.50 -2.82 14.75
N SER A 190 -11.94 -3.39 15.88
CA SER A 190 -12.66 -2.68 16.95
C SER A 190 -11.97 -1.37 17.34
N GLY A 191 -12.75 -0.29 17.40
CA GLY A 191 -12.28 1.05 17.79
C GLY A 191 -11.75 1.93 16.64
N CYS A 192 -11.69 1.42 15.41
CA CYS A 192 -11.30 2.22 14.22
C CYS A 192 -12.51 2.50 13.33
N HIS A 193 -12.99 1.48 12.62
CA HIS A 193 -14.21 1.53 11.80
C HIS A 193 -15.04 0.27 12.05
N ASP A 194 -15.51 0.11 13.29
CA ASP A 194 -16.22 -1.09 13.70
C ASP A 194 -17.45 -1.36 12.79
N ALA A 195 -17.59 -2.61 12.36
CA ALA A 195 -18.75 -3.08 11.62
C ALA A 195 -20.03 -2.93 12.46
N ALA A 196 -19.94 -3.09 13.79
CA ALA A 196 -21.05 -2.95 14.73
C ALA A 196 -21.65 -1.54 14.74
N ASP A 197 -20.82 -0.51 14.52
CA ASP A 197 -21.25 0.89 14.47
C ASP A 197 -21.71 1.31 13.05
N GLY A 198 -21.67 0.38 12.09
CA GLY A 198 -22.10 0.59 10.70
C GLY A 198 -21.20 1.55 9.91
N HIS A 199 -20.07 1.98 10.48
CA HIS A 199 -19.23 3.01 9.88
C HIS A 199 -18.66 2.56 8.53
N VAL A 200 -18.18 1.32 8.43
CA VAL A 200 -17.65 0.78 7.15
C VAL A 200 -18.76 0.39 6.19
N ALA A 201 -19.83 -0.24 6.69
CA ALA A 201 -20.99 -0.59 5.88
C ALA A 201 -21.68 0.66 5.27
N GLY A 202 -21.51 1.83 5.89
CA GLY A 202 -22.02 3.11 5.43
C GLY A 202 -21.15 3.81 4.37
N VAL A 203 -19.90 3.38 4.12
CA VAL A 203 -19.00 4.07 3.18
C VAL A 203 -19.22 3.60 1.74
N THR A 204 -20.43 3.79 1.21
CA THR A 204 -20.85 3.31 -0.12
C THR A 204 -20.08 3.91 -1.30
N SER A 205 -19.30 4.97 -1.09
CA SER A 205 -18.49 5.65 -2.10
C SER A 205 -16.98 5.37 -1.99
N SER A 206 -16.54 4.60 -1.00
CA SER A 206 -15.11 4.29 -0.86
C SER A 206 -14.69 3.23 -1.89
N PRO A 207 -13.47 3.30 -2.44
CA PRO A 207 -12.85 2.17 -3.15
C PRO A 207 -12.82 0.87 -2.33
N MET A 208 -13.01 0.96 -1.00
CA MET A 208 -13.12 -0.16 -0.06
C MET A 208 -14.49 -0.87 -0.13
N ALA A 209 -15.57 -0.13 -0.40
CA ALA A 209 -16.93 -0.66 -0.46
C ALA A 209 -17.46 -0.78 -1.90
N THR A 210 -16.91 0.02 -2.81
CA THR A 210 -17.16 -0.10 -4.23
C THR A 210 -16.16 -1.08 -4.78
N ASN A 211 -16.67 -2.01 -5.57
CA ASN A 211 -15.95 -2.91 -6.47
C ASN A 211 -15.09 -2.15 -7.51
N ALA A 212 -14.37 -1.08 -7.13
CA ALA A 212 -13.63 -0.19 -8.01
C ALA A 212 -12.59 -0.96 -8.84
N GLY A 213 -11.99 -2.01 -8.27
CA GLY A 213 -11.15 -2.96 -9.00
C GLY A 213 -11.91 -3.82 -10.01
N ILE A 214 -13.08 -4.36 -9.63
CA ILE A 214 -13.92 -5.19 -10.50
C ILE A 214 -14.51 -4.37 -11.65
N TYR A 215 -15.04 -3.16 -11.41
CA TYR A 215 -15.64 -2.35 -12.47
C TYR A 215 -14.59 -1.78 -13.43
N ARG A 216 -13.39 -1.45 -12.96
CA ARG A 216 -12.28 -1.10 -13.85
C ARG A 216 -11.78 -2.30 -14.64
N GLY A 217 -11.72 -3.49 -14.02
CA GLY A 217 -11.39 -4.75 -14.70
C GLY A 217 -12.44 -5.15 -15.73
N LEU A 218 -13.73 -5.03 -15.41
CA LEU A 218 -14.85 -5.28 -16.30
C LEU A 218 -14.88 -4.24 -17.44
N ALA A 219 -14.68 -2.96 -17.13
CA ALA A 219 -14.63 -1.92 -18.15
C ALA A 219 -13.47 -2.15 -19.12
N TYR A 220 -12.29 -2.52 -18.61
CA TYR A 220 -11.15 -2.91 -19.43
C TYR A 220 -11.46 -4.16 -20.28
N GLY A 221 -12.02 -5.21 -19.68
CA GLY A 221 -12.31 -6.48 -20.35
C GLY A 221 -13.46 -6.44 -21.36
N THR A 222 -14.39 -5.49 -21.21
CA THR A 222 -15.54 -5.30 -22.10
C THR A 222 -15.37 -4.13 -23.08
N GLY A 223 -14.24 -3.40 -23.01
CA GLY A 223 -13.97 -2.24 -23.85
C GLY A 223 -14.78 -0.99 -23.50
N LEU A 224 -15.35 -0.91 -22.29
CA LEU A 224 -15.99 0.31 -21.81
C LEU A 224 -14.92 1.37 -21.55
N THR A 225 -15.10 2.55 -22.15
CA THR A 225 -14.18 3.69 -21.96
C THR A 225 -14.26 4.23 -20.54
N THR A 226 -13.21 4.92 -20.10
CA THR A 226 -13.14 5.58 -18.78
C THR A 226 -14.32 6.51 -18.49
N GLU A 227 -14.93 7.09 -19.54
CA GLU A 227 -16.12 7.94 -19.44
C GLU A 227 -17.37 7.16 -19.03
N GLY A 228 -17.52 5.91 -19.49
CA GLY A 228 -18.59 5.00 -19.04
C GLY A 228 -18.37 4.48 -17.62
N ALA A 229 -17.12 4.23 -17.22
CA ALA A 229 -16.80 3.77 -15.86
C ALA A 229 -17.02 4.86 -14.79
N HIS A 230 -16.86 6.14 -15.13
CA HIS A 230 -17.04 7.27 -14.22
C HIS A 230 -18.52 7.46 -13.82
N LEU A 231 -19.44 7.36 -14.78
CA LEU A 231 -20.89 7.45 -14.55
C LEU A 231 -21.42 6.34 -13.62
N HIS A 232 -20.79 5.17 -13.61
CA HIS A 232 -21.18 4.07 -12.73
C HIS A 232 -20.61 4.20 -11.30
N ALA A 233 -19.46 4.86 -11.15
CA ALA A 233 -18.85 5.12 -9.86
C ALA A 233 -19.56 6.25 -9.08
N GLU A 234 -20.01 7.31 -9.77
CA GLU A 234 -20.68 8.46 -9.13
C GLU A 234 -22.10 8.17 -8.63
N HIS A 235 -22.80 7.22 -9.24
CA HIS A 235 -24.21 6.96 -8.90
C HIS A 235 -24.42 5.79 -7.94
N GLY A 236 -23.40 4.97 -7.69
CA GLY A 236 -23.50 3.75 -6.89
C GLY A 236 -24.48 2.75 -7.52
N TYR A 237 -24.06 1.50 -7.68
CA TYR A 237 -25.03 0.47 -8.05
C TYR A 237 -25.96 0.23 -6.86
N ARG A 238 -27.11 0.91 -6.81
CA ARG A 238 -28.27 0.41 -6.06
C ARG A 238 -28.74 -0.82 -6.84
N GLY A 239 -28.16 -1.97 -6.52
CA GLY A 239 -28.70 -3.24 -6.96
C GLY A 239 -30.14 -3.28 -6.49
N ILE A 240 -31.09 -3.06 -7.40
CA ILE A 240 -32.46 -3.43 -7.18
C ILE A 240 -32.41 -4.96 -7.16
N VAL A 241 -32.33 -5.53 -5.96
CA VAL A 241 -32.80 -6.89 -5.75
C VAL A 241 -34.30 -6.83 -5.99
N THR A 242 -34.72 -6.94 -7.25
CA THR A 242 -36.09 -7.36 -7.53
C THR A 242 -36.12 -8.78 -7.01
N SER A 243 -36.79 -9.00 -5.87
CA SER A 243 -37.31 -10.32 -5.53
C SER A 243 -38.03 -10.83 -6.77
N GLY A 244 -37.39 -11.75 -7.48
CA GLY A 244 -38.04 -12.51 -8.53
C GLY A 244 -39.10 -13.34 -7.83
N ASP A 245 -40.35 -12.91 -7.92
CA ASP A 245 -41.47 -13.81 -7.67
C ASP A 245 -41.62 -14.67 -8.93
N ASP A 246 -41.51 -15.97 -8.67
CA ASP A 246 -41.64 -17.07 -9.60
C ASP A 246 -42.99 -17.05 -10.30
N GLY A 247 -42.97 -17.05 -11.63
CA GLY A 247 -44.19 -17.02 -12.44
C GLY A 247 -44.02 -17.70 -13.80
N LEU A 248 -43.45 -18.90 -13.82
CA LEU A 248 -43.60 -19.84 -14.93
C LEU A 248 -44.92 -20.62 -14.76
N THR A 249 -45.96 -20.17 -15.48
CA THR A 249 -46.95 -21.00 -16.18
C THR A 249 -47.32 -20.32 -17.49
#